data_AF-A0A933THB5-F1
#
_entry.id   AF-A0A933THB5-F1
#
_cell.length_a   1.000
_cell.length_b   1.000
_cell.length_c   1.000
_cell.angle_alpha   90.00
_cell.angle_beta   90.00
_cell.angle_gamma   90.00
#
_symmetry.space_group_name_H-M   'P 1'
#
loop_
_entity.id
_entity.type
_entity.pdbx_description
1 polymer ?
#
loop_
_entity_poly.entity_id
_entity_poly.type
_entity_poly.pdbx_seq_one_letter_code
_entity_poly.pdbx_strand_id
1 'polypeptide(L)'
;MMRFDWKQVLPALLLGCLLGFWTGAILGHRRAPRGPERMLDKFSRELRLEAGQRDSVKTVLETFRPRFDAQNERLLELRMDMNKEIAKLLDPEQQKRFQEMQARWEARHKRRQGAQ
;
A
#
# COMPACT_ATOMS: atom_id res chain seq x y z
N MET A 1 43.57 22.77 -19.35
CA MET A 1 43.54 22.58 -17.88
C MET A 1 42.57 23.61 -17.31
N MET A 2 41.29 23.25 -17.12
CA MET A 2 40.24 24.23 -16.78
C MET A 2 40.39 24.71 -15.33
N ARG A 3 40.57 26.01 -15.14
CA ARG A 3 40.56 26.66 -13.81
C ARG A 3 39.09 26.83 -13.41
N PHE A 4 38.66 26.03 -12.42
CA PHE A 4 37.30 26.06 -11.91
C PHE A 4 37.21 27.14 -10.82
N ASP A 5 36.48 28.22 -11.08
CA ASP A 5 36.27 29.29 -10.10
C ASP A 5 35.28 28.83 -9.03
N TRP A 6 35.83 28.32 -7.92
CA TRP A 6 35.15 27.85 -6.70
C TRP A 6 34.04 28.79 -6.19
N LYS A 7 34.16 30.09 -6.48
CA LYS A 7 33.17 31.13 -6.12
C LYS A 7 31.80 30.92 -6.78
N GLN A 8 31.70 30.14 -7.86
CA GLN A 8 30.44 29.81 -8.54
C GLN A 8 29.77 28.54 -8.01
N VAL A 9 30.50 27.68 -7.29
CA VAL A 9 29.97 26.41 -6.76
C VAL A 9 29.10 26.63 -5.53
N LEU A 10 29.51 27.56 -4.66
CA LEU A 10 28.80 27.89 -3.42
C LEU A 10 27.35 28.40 -3.65
N PRO A 11 27.08 29.37 -4.56
CA PRO A 11 25.72 29.81 -4.81
C PRO A 11 24.86 28.75 -5.52
N ALA A 12 25.44 27.89 -6.37
CA ALA A 12 24.71 26.79 -7.00
C ALA A 12 24.28 25.71 -5.99
N LEU A 13 25.13 25.42 -5.01
CA LEU A 13 24.84 24.45 -3.95
C LEU A 13 23.79 25.00 -2.96
N LEU A 14 23.84 26.30 -2.65
CA LEU A 14 22.82 26.97 -1.83
C LEU A 14 21.46 27.09 -2.55
N LEU A 15 21.44 27.37 -3.86
CA LEU A 15 20.22 27.34 -4.68
C LEU A 15 19.63 25.93 -4.78
N GLY A 16 20.48 24.89 -4.90
CA GLY A 16 20.04 23.49 -4.87
C GLY A 16 19.45 23.07 -3.51
N CYS A 17 20.04 23.50 -2.40
CA CYS A 17 19.54 23.22 -1.06
C CYS A 17 18.23 23.96 -0.74
N LEU A 18 18.07 25.21 -1.19
CA LEU A 18 16.84 25.98 -0.98
C LEU A 18 15.65 25.46 -1.81
N LEU A 19 15.89 24.99 -3.04
CA LEU A 19 14.87 24.35 -3.89
C LEU A 19 14.48 22.94 -3.39
N GLY A 20 15.43 22.19 -2.83
CA GLY A 20 15.16 20.87 -2.22
C GLY A 20 14.41 20.97 -0.88
N PHE A 21 14.63 22.03 -0.10
CA PHE A 21 14.01 22.20 1.21
C PHE A 21 12.54 22.66 1.15
N TRP A 22 12.15 23.47 0.14
CA TRP A 22 10.75 23.89 -0.04
C TRP A 22 9.85 22.81 -0.67
N THR A 23 10.41 21.92 -1.51
CA THR A 23 9.66 20.81 -2.11
C THR A 23 9.54 19.60 -1.17
N GLY A 24 10.57 19.35 -0.35
CA GLY A 24 10.59 18.23 0.60
C GLY A 24 9.69 18.40 1.83
N ALA A 25 9.50 19.62 2.32
CA ALA A 25 8.72 19.89 3.55
C ALA A 25 7.19 19.92 3.33
N ILE A 26 6.71 20.29 2.13
CA ILE A 26 5.26 20.41 1.85
C ILE A 26 4.60 19.06 1.46
N LEU A 27 5.37 18.05 1.06
CA LEU A 27 4.86 16.68 0.86
C LEU A 27 5.08 15.76 2.07
N GLY A 28 5.57 16.29 3.19
CA GLY A 28 5.71 15.58 4.45
C GLY A 28 4.37 15.06 4.98
N HIS A 29 4.33 13.74 5.23
CA HIS A 29 3.26 13.01 5.92
C HIS A 29 1.88 12.94 5.26
N ARG A 30 1.82 12.38 4.05
CA ARG A 30 0.59 11.73 3.60
C ARG A 30 0.40 10.41 4.35
N ARG A 31 -0.69 10.31 5.12
CA ARG A 31 -1.24 9.04 5.64
C ARG A 31 -1.14 7.98 4.53
N ALA A 32 -0.63 6.80 4.87
CA ALA A 32 -0.62 5.69 3.92
C ALA A 32 -2.06 5.49 3.42
N PRO A 33 -2.32 5.62 2.10
CA PRO A 33 -3.68 5.53 1.60
C PRO A 33 -4.21 4.11 1.78
N ARG A 34 -5.51 3.97 2.07
CA ARG A 34 -6.16 2.67 2.26
C ARG A 34 -6.88 2.25 0.97
N GLY A 35 -6.88 0.96 0.66
CA GLY A 35 -7.61 0.42 -0.50
C GLY A 35 -7.16 1.00 -1.86
N PRO A 36 -8.09 1.37 -2.77
CA PRO A 36 -7.78 1.77 -4.14
C PRO A 36 -6.88 3.02 -4.22
N GLU A 37 -6.87 3.87 -3.20
CA GLU A 37 -5.96 5.01 -3.14
C GLU A 37 -4.49 4.58 -3.02
N ARG A 38 -4.22 3.43 -2.39
CA ARG A 38 -2.85 2.88 -2.33
C ARG A 38 -2.38 2.44 -3.70
N MET A 39 -3.31 1.90 -4.49
CA MET A 39 -3.04 1.49 -5.87
C MET A 39 -2.83 2.72 -6.75
N LEU A 40 -3.67 3.74 -6.60
CA LEU A 40 -3.51 5.01 -7.31
C LEU A 40 -2.18 5.68 -6.99
N ASP A 41 -1.76 5.72 -5.71
CA ASP A 41 -0.48 6.30 -5.32
C ASP A 41 0.71 5.48 -5.81
N LYS A 42 0.60 4.15 -5.81
CA LYS A 42 1.60 3.26 -6.41
C LYS A 42 1.74 3.56 -7.91
N PHE A 43 0.64 3.58 -8.65
CA PHE A 43 0.64 3.86 -10.10
C PHE A 43 1.13 5.27 -10.39
N SER A 44 0.70 6.25 -9.60
CA SER A 44 1.15 7.64 -9.76
C SER A 44 2.66 7.76 -9.57
N ARG A 45 3.25 7.06 -8.60
CA ARG A 45 4.69 7.10 -8.33
C ARG A 45 5.50 6.31 -9.37
N GLU A 46 5.07 5.11 -9.71
CA GLU A 46 5.83 4.19 -10.58
C GLU A 46 5.70 4.55 -12.06
N LEU A 47 4.53 5.05 -12.47
CA LEU A 47 4.25 5.43 -13.87
C LEU A 47 4.38 6.94 -14.10
N ARG A 48 4.63 7.73 -13.04
CA ARG A 48 4.74 9.20 -13.10
C ARG A 48 3.53 9.84 -13.77
N LEU A 49 2.34 9.46 -13.32
CA LEU A 49 1.07 9.95 -13.89
C LEU A 49 0.94 11.46 -13.74
N GLU A 50 0.59 12.14 -14.82
CA GLU A 50 0.20 13.55 -14.79
C GLU A 50 -1.18 13.74 -14.15
N ALA A 51 -1.54 14.96 -13.76
CA ALA A 51 -2.78 15.24 -13.01
C ALA A 51 -4.04 14.69 -13.69
N GLY A 52 -4.23 14.96 -14.99
CA GLY A 52 -5.39 14.44 -15.73
C GLY A 52 -5.40 12.92 -15.87
N GLN A 53 -4.23 12.28 -15.96
CA GLN A 53 -4.12 10.82 -16.02
C GLN A 53 -4.42 10.19 -14.66
N ARG A 54 -3.97 10.80 -13.57
CA ARG A 54 -4.27 10.36 -12.20
C ARG A 54 -5.78 10.36 -11.94
N ASP A 55 -6.48 11.40 -12.38
CA ASP A 55 -7.94 11.48 -12.23
C ASP A 55 -8.66 10.41 -13.05
N SER A 56 -8.18 10.14 -14.26
CA SER A 56 -8.72 9.08 -15.11
C SER A 56 -8.53 7.69 -14.50
N VAL A 57 -7.33 7.41 -13.97
CA VAL A 57 -7.03 6.14 -13.28
C VAL A 57 -7.85 6.00 -12.00
N LYS A 58 -8.04 7.08 -11.24
CA LYS A 58 -8.90 7.08 -10.05
C LYS A 58 -10.32 6.65 -10.39
N THR A 59 -10.91 7.24 -11.43
CA THR A 59 -12.27 6.89 -11.90
C THR A 59 -12.38 5.41 -12.28
N VAL A 60 -11.36 4.86 -12.97
CA VAL A 60 -11.32 3.43 -13.31
C VAL A 60 -11.29 2.57 -12.04
N LEU A 61 -10.42 2.89 -11.09
CA LEU A 61 -10.31 2.13 -9.84
C LEU A 61 -11.62 2.16 -9.02
N GLU A 62 -12.29 3.31 -8.96
CA GLU A 62 -13.58 3.46 -8.28
C GLU A 62 -14.69 2.66 -8.97
N THR A 63 -14.72 2.66 -10.31
CA THR A 63 -15.70 1.89 -11.10
C THR A 63 -15.59 0.38 -10.80
N PHE A 64 -14.38 -0.15 -10.66
CA PHE A 64 -14.17 -1.57 -10.40
C PHE A 64 -14.22 -1.96 -8.93
N ARG A 65 -14.21 -0.99 -8.00
CA ARG A 65 -14.19 -1.25 -6.56
C ARG A 65 -15.30 -2.20 -6.08
N PRO A 66 -16.59 -2.02 -6.46
CA PRO A 66 -17.64 -2.93 -6.01
C PRO A 66 -17.42 -4.38 -6.48
N ARG A 67 -16.83 -4.56 -7.67
CA ARG A 67 -16.53 -5.90 -8.20
C ARG A 67 -15.40 -6.58 -7.42
N PHE A 68 -14.40 -5.83 -6.98
CA PHE A 68 -13.36 -6.36 -6.10
C PHE A 68 -13.91 -6.71 -4.72
N ASP A 69 -14.76 -5.85 -4.15
CA ASP A 69 -15.37 -6.08 -2.85
C ASP A 69 -16.24 -7.36 -2.88
N ALA A 70 -17.10 -7.51 -3.89
CA ALA A 70 -17.90 -8.72 -4.07
C ALA A 70 -17.06 -9.99 -4.28
N GLN A 71 -15.93 -9.90 -4.97
CA GLN A 71 -15.03 -11.06 -5.11
C GLN A 71 -14.30 -11.40 -3.81
N ASN A 72 -13.91 -10.39 -3.02
CA ASN A 72 -13.30 -10.62 -1.72
C ASN A 72 -14.26 -11.33 -0.77
N GLU A 73 -15.54 -10.94 -0.74
CA GLU A 73 -16.58 -11.61 0.05
C GLU A 73 -16.72 -13.09 -0.36
N ARG A 74 -16.87 -13.37 -1.66
CA ARG A 74 -16.91 -14.76 -2.16
C ARG A 74 -15.66 -15.57 -1.81
N LEU A 75 -14.49 -14.94 -1.86
CA LEU A 75 -13.24 -15.60 -1.48
C LEU A 75 -13.17 -15.89 0.02
N LEU A 76 -13.73 -15.02 0.86
CA LEU A 76 -13.83 -15.24 2.31
C LEU A 76 -14.75 -16.44 2.60
N GLU A 77 -15.91 -16.49 1.96
CA GLU A 77 -16.84 -17.63 2.07
C GLU A 77 -16.17 -18.94 1.67
N LEU A 78 -15.53 -18.97 0.50
CA LEU A 78 -14.81 -20.14 0.02
C LEU A 78 -13.71 -20.61 0.98
N ARG A 79 -12.98 -19.66 1.59
CA ARG A 79 -11.97 -19.98 2.62
C ARG A 79 -12.60 -20.57 3.87
N MET A 80 -13.75 -20.06 4.32
CA MET A 80 -14.45 -20.61 5.47
C MET A 80 -14.90 -22.05 5.21
N ASP A 81 -15.43 -22.33 4.03
CA ASP A 81 -15.87 -23.68 3.67
C ASP A 81 -14.68 -24.65 3.52
N MET A 82 -13.61 -24.22 2.87
CA MET A 82 -12.36 -24.99 2.82
C MET A 82 -11.83 -25.31 4.23
N ASN A 83 -11.86 -24.35 5.16
CA ASN A 83 -11.42 -24.58 6.53
C ASN A 83 -12.30 -25.59 7.27
N LYS A 84 -13.63 -25.62 7.00
CA LYS A 84 -14.53 -26.63 7.55
C LYS A 84 -14.19 -28.02 7.02
N GLU A 85 -13.95 -28.15 5.72
CA GLU A 85 -13.58 -29.44 5.12
C GLU A 85 -12.22 -29.94 5.65
N ILE A 86 -11.23 -29.06 5.78
CA ILE A 86 -9.95 -29.41 6.40
C ILE A 86 -10.16 -29.90 7.83
N ALA A 87 -10.96 -29.20 8.64
CA ALA A 87 -11.19 -29.55 10.05
C ALA A 87 -11.79 -30.95 10.25
N LYS A 88 -12.60 -31.44 9.30
CA LYS A 88 -13.17 -32.80 9.33
C LYS A 88 -12.11 -33.90 9.19
N LEU A 89 -10.96 -33.60 8.60
CA LEU A 89 -9.87 -34.54 8.36
C LEU A 89 -8.87 -34.61 9.53
N LEU A 90 -9.03 -33.73 10.53
CA LEU A 90 -8.08 -33.57 11.63
C LEU A 90 -8.55 -34.33 12.87
N ASP A 91 -7.60 -34.92 13.59
CA ASP A 91 -7.86 -35.43 14.94
C ASP A 91 -8.09 -34.28 15.95
N PRO A 92 -8.58 -34.55 17.18
CA PRO A 92 -8.88 -33.50 18.15
C PRO A 92 -7.69 -32.62 18.54
N GLU A 93 -6.48 -33.18 18.61
CA GLU A 93 -5.26 -32.41 18.93
C GLU A 93 -4.91 -31.47 17.76
N GLN A 94 -4.96 -31.99 16.54
CA GLN A 94 -4.73 -31.23 15.32
C GLN A 94 -5.76 -30.12 15.12
N GLN A 95 -7.05 -30.37 15.42
CA GLN A 95 -8.09 -29.34 15.37
C GLN A 95 -7.78 -28.17 16.29
N LYS A 96 -7.32 -28.44 17.53
CA LYS A 96 -6.92 -27.39 18.47
C LYS A 96 -5.76 -26.55 17.92
N ARG A 97 -4.71 -27.21 17.39
CA ARG A 97 -3.57 -26.52 16.78
C ARG A 97 -3.97 -25.72 15.54
N PHE A 98 -4.94 -26.22 14.76
CA PHE A 98 -5.48 -25.55 13.59
C PHE A 98 -6.26 -24.28 13.96
N GLN A 99 -7.08 -24.32 15.02
CA GLN A 99 -7.79 -23.15 15.53
C GLN A 99 -6.83 -22.08 16.06
N GLU A 100 -5.82 -22.47 16.84
CA GLU A 100 -4.79 -21.55 17.33
C GLU A 100 -4.02 -20.89 16.17
N MET A 101 -3.73 -21.66 15.11
CA MET A 101 -3.08 -21.14 13.91
C MET A 101 -3.95 -20.09 13.22
N GLN A 102 -5.25 -20.34 13.04
CA GLN A 102 -6.19 -19.38 12.47
C GLN A 102 -6.27 -18.10 13.32
N ALA A 103 -6.40 -18.23 14.64
CA ALA A 103 -6.42 -17.09 15.55
C ALA A 103 -5.15 -16.23 15.46
N ARG A 104 -3.96 -16.86 15.33
CA ARG A 104 -2.70 -16.13 15.10
C ARG A 104 -2.68 -15.39 13.76
N TRP A 105 -3.29 -15.93 12.71
CA TRP A 105 -3.38 -15.24 11.42
C TRP A 105 -4.34 -14.06 11.47
N GLU A 106 -5.51 -14.24 12.08
CA GLU A 106 -6.48 -13.15 12.27
C GLU A 106 -5.90 -12.02 13.12
N ALA A 107 -5.22 -12.33 14.22
CA ALA A 107 -4.56 -11.34 15.04
C ALA A 107 -3.48 -10.56 14.26
N ARG A 108 -2.70 -11.24 13.41
CA ARG A 108 -1.73 -10.58 12.51
C ARG A 108 -2.43 -9.70 11.48
N HIS A 109 -3.55 -10.14 10.92
CA HIS A 109 -4.34 -9.34 9.98
C HIS A 109 -4.93 -8.10 10.66
N LYS A 110 -5.56 -8.25 11.82
CA LYS A 110 -6.10 -7.14 12.62
C LYS A 110 -5.02 -6.16 13.04
N ARG A 111 -3.84 -6.63 13.45
CA ARG A 111 -2.69 -5.75 13.75
C ARG A 111 -2.23 -4.98 12.52
N ARG A 112 -2.18 -5.59 11.33
CA ARG A 112 -1.87 -4.85 10.09
C ARG A 112 -2.93 -3.84 9.71
N GLN A 113 -4.19 -4.09 10.04
CA GLN A 113 -5.30 -3.16 9.78
C GLN A 113 -5.44 -2.06 10.86
N GLY A 114 -5.05 -2.34 12.11
CA GLY A 114 -5.21 -1.44 13.26
C GLY A 114 -3.93 -0.72 13.71
N ALA A 115 -2.74 -1.22 13.36
CA ALA A 115 -1.45 -0.55 13.64
C ALA A 115 -0.99 0.37 12.49
N GLN A 116 -1.87 0.72 11.55
CA GLN A 116 -1.55 1.54 10.37
C GLN A 116 -2.68 2.52 10.07
#